data_AF-A0A2U1FDF5-F1
#
_entry.id   AF-A0A2U1FDF5-F1
#
_cell.length_a   1.000
_cell.length_b   1.000
_cell.length_c   1.000
_cell.angle_alpha   90.00
_cell.angle_beta   90.00
_cell.angle_gamma   90.00
#
_symmetry.space_group_name_H-M   'P 1'
#
loop_
_entity.id
_entity.type
_entity.pdbx_description
1 polymer ?
#
loop_
_entity_poly.entity_id
_entity_poly.type
_entity_poly.pdbx_seq_one_letter_code
_entity_poly.pdbx_strand_id
1 'polypeptide(L)'
;MATSRWGRLFGRGSRAGRDDRATDTTPPAYTGIGAPRPYDPPPGAPGPPPPAGPAAPRLADPAPTRVGPPVPGPRPAPSPYEHASTVTRAQYDEAVRRRRAADQQVGVFERFEAKLTEQIHHATEQERHDYVRELLSRRIAVRSRLEEATLRRNRLLEREQELGAGLAPSAGWR
;
A
#
# COMPACT_ATOMS: atom_id res chain seq x y z
N MET A 1 -2.00 30.53 -37.00
CA MET A 1 -0.88 29.99 -36.20
C MET A 1 -1.41 29.63 -34.82
N ALA A 2 -1.60 28.34 -34.54
CA ALA A 2 -2.17 27.86 -33.27
C ALA A 2 -1.05 27.38 -32.34
N THR A 3 -0.89 28.08 -31.21
CA THR A 3 0.10 27.81 -30.18
C THR A 3 -0.33 26.63 -29.30
N SER A 4 0.47 25.56 -29.31
CA SER A 4 0.31 24.37 -28.48
C SER A 4 0.44 24.68 -26.98
N ARG A 5 -0.65 24.49 -26.24
CA ARG A 5 -0.76 24.74 -24.78
C ARG A 5 -0.69 23.43 -23.97
N TRP A 6 0.34 22.61 -24.19
CA TRP A 6 0.51 21.31 -23.50
C TRP A 6 1.83 21.15 -22.71
N GLY A 7 2.63 22.20 -22.55
CA GLY A 7 3.96 22.12 -21.92
C GLY A 7 4.05 22.33 -20.40
N ARG A 8 2.97 22.20 -19.61
CA ARG A 8 2.97 22.69 -18.20
C ARG A 8 2.58 21.67 -17.11
N LEU A 9 3.02 20.41 -17.22
CA LEU A 9 2.84 19.46 -16.09
C LEU A 9 4.08 18.69 -15.63
N PHE A 10 5.23 18.78 -16.30
CA PHE A 10 6.40 17.94 -15.95
C PHE A 10 7.74 18.69 -15.84
N GLY A 11 7.74 19.96 -15.43
CA GLY A 11 8.99 20.74 -15.36
C GLY A 11 9.05 21.73 -14.21
N ARG A 12 9.35 21.26 -13.00
CA ARG A 12 9.87 22.12 -11.91
C ARG A 12 10.98 21.36 -11.19
N GLY A 13 12.21 21.66 -11.58
CA GLY A 13 13.43 21.11 -10.99
C GLY A 13 14.63 21.82 -11.61
N SER A 14 15.05 22.89 -10.97
CA SER A 14 15.91 23.96 -11.47
C SER A 14 17.29 23.55 -11.96
N ARG A 15 17.75 24.31 -12.96
CA ARG A 15 19.10 24.38 -13.53
C ARG A 15 20.00 25.26 -12.64
N ALA A 16 21.15 24.73 -12.22
CA ALA A 16 22.40 25.40 -11.84
C ALA A 16 23.44 24.28 -11.62
N GLY A 17 24.68 24.27 -12.08
CA GLY A 17 25.56 25.20 -12.79
C GLY A 17 26.70 24.37 -13.42
N ARG A 18 27.49 25.00 -14.28
CA ARG A 18 28.62 24.41 -15.02
C ARG A 18 29.84 24.12 -14.12
N ASP A 19 30.57 23.08 -14.55
CA ASP A 19 32.02 22.90 -14.61
C ASP A 19 32.87 23.35 -13.41
N ASP A 20 33.51 22.41 -12.71
CA ASP A 20 34.98 22.36 -12.62
C ASP A 20 35.52 21.11 -11.91
N ARG A 21 36.73 20.75 -12.31
CA ARG A 21 37.48 19.51 -12.10
C ARG A 21 38.29 19.58 -10.80
N ALA A 22 38.11 18.64 -9.88
CA ALA A 22 39.15 18.27 -8.92
C ALA A 22 38.87 16.86 -8.36
N THR A 23 39.82 15.97 -8.63
CA THR A 23 40.03 14.71 -7.93
C THR A 23 40.09 14.95 -6.42
N ASP A 24 39.20 14.32 -5.65
CA ASP A 24 39.56 13.92 -4.31
C ASP A 24 38.98 12.56 -3.97
N THR A 25 39.87 11.74 -3.43
CA THR A 25 39.75 10.31 -3.24
C THR A 25 39.05 10.10 -1.90
N THR A 26 37.74 9.86 -1.91
CA THR A 26 37.09 9.11 -0.83
C THR A 26 35.94 8.30 -1.40
N PRO A 27 35.94 6.96 -1.27
CA PRO A 27 34.73 6.19 -1.52
C PRO A 27 33.65 6.64 -0.53
N PRO A 28 32.37 6.66 -0.93
CA PRO A 28 31.28 6.92 0.01
C PRO A 28 31.42 5.93 1.16
N ALA A 29 31.43 6.46 2.39
CA ALA A 29 31.46 5.66 3.59
C ALA A 29 30.35 4.61 3.50
N TYR A 30 30.76 3.36 3.34
CA TYR A 30 29.93 2.18 3.54
C TYR A 30 29.60 2.17 5.05
N THR A 31 28.58 2.90 5.47
CA THR A 31 27.98 2.71 6.78
C THR A 31 27.31 1.36 6.77
N GLY A 32 28.07 0.39 7.25
CA GLY A 32 27.67 -0.99 7.41
C GLY A 32 26.39 -1.10 8.24
N ILE A 33 25.60 -2.08 7.82
CA ILE A 33 24.78 -2.92 8.68
C ILE A 33 25.58 -3.21 9.97
N GLY A 34 25.05 -2.85 11.15
CA GLY A 34 25.58 -3.38 12.41
C GLY A 34 25.64 -2.41 13.60
N ALA A 35 24.51 -1.81 13.99
CA ALA A 35 24.27 -1.59 15.41
C ALA A 35 23.16 -2.58 15.82
N PRO A 36 23.41 -3.54 16.72
CA PRO A 36 22.33 -4.38 17.23
C PRO A 36 21.34 -3.45 17.92
N ARG A 37 20.12 -3.37 17.38
CA ARG A 37 19.01 -2.74 18.09
C ARG A 37 18.83 -3.50 19.41
N PRO A 38 18.61 -2.82 20.55
CA PRO A 38 18.16 -3.50 21.75
C PRO A 38 16.94 -4.32 21.39
N TYR A 39 16.98 -5.61 21.67
CA TYR A 39 15.83 -6.48 21.48
C TYR A 39 14.74 -6.02 22.44
N ASP A 40 13.63 -5.52 21.89
CA ASP A 40 12.43 -5.20 22.65
C ASP A 40 11.56 -6.46 22.64
N PRO A 41 11.44 -7.20 23.75
CA PRO A 41 10.64 -8.40 23.78
C PRO A 41 9.16 -8.07 23.58
N PRO A 42 8.40 -8.91 22.85
CA PRO A 42 6.95 -8.73 22.71
C PRO A 42 6.28 -8.83 24.09
N PRO A 43 5.16 -8.10 24.31
CA PRO A 43 4.45 -8.09 25.57
C PRO A 43 4.00 -9.52 25.92
N GLY A 44 4.55 -10.07 27.02
CA GLY A 44 4.28 -11.44 27.49
C GLY A 44 5.49 -12.38 27.52
N ALA A 45 6.69 -11.94 27.11
CA ALA A 45 7.89 -12.74 27.31
C ALA A 45 8.29 -12.79 28.81
N PRO A 46 8.60 -13.98 29.38
CA PRO A 46 9.14 -14.07 30.73
C PRO A 46 10.50 -13.38 30.77
N GLY A 47 10.62 -12.34 31.60
CA GLY A 47 11.88 -11.60 31.79
C GLY A 47 12.97 -12.49 32.41
N PRO A 48 14.26 -12.09 32.26
CA PRO A 48 15.36 -12.81 32.91
C PRO A 48 15.20 -12.76 34.44
N PRO A 49 15.56 -13.85 35.16
CA PRO A 49 15.44 -13.88 36.61
C PRO A 49 16.40 -12.86 37.24
N PRO A 50 16.00 -12.18 38.34
CA PRO A 50 16.91 -11.29 39.06
C PRO A 50 18.05 -12.07 39.71
N PRO A 51 19.24 -11.47 39.88
CA PRO A 51 20.38 -12.13 40.52
C PRO A 51 20.07 -12.47 41.98
N ALA A 52 20.38 -13.70 42.37
CA ALA A 52 20.26 -14.22 43.72
C ALA A 52 21.30 -13.56 44.64
N GLY A 53 20.83 -12.80 45.63
CA GLY A 53 21.62 -12.35 46.78
C GLY A 53 21.44 -13.28 47.98
N PRO A 54 22.46 -13.44 48.86
CA PRO A 54 22.48 -14.46 49.91
C PRO A 54 21.68 -14.08 51.17
N ALA A 55 21.49 -15.10 52.00
CA ALA A 55 20.40 -15.30 52.97
C ALA A 55 20.50 -14.59 54.34
N ALA A 56 19.30 -14.23 54.85
CA ALA A 56 18.76 -14.43 56.23
C ALA A 56 19.39 -13.71 57.46
N PRO A 57 18.76 -13.74 58.65
CA PRO A 57 17.34 -13.48 59.00
C PRO A 57 17.21 -12.55 60.24
N ARG A 58 16.09 -11.85 60.44
CA ARG A 58 15.65 -11.47 61.81
C ARG A 58 14.13 -11.51 61.98
N LEU A 59 13.73 -12.30 62.98
CA LEU A 59 12.39 -12.44 63.56
C LEU A 59 11.81 -11.08 63.97
N ALA A 60 10.52 -10.88 63.67
CA ALA A 60 9.64 -10.02 64.47
C ALA A 60 8.19 -10.51 64.35
N ASP A 61 7.65 -10.84 65.53
CA ASP A 61 6.32 -11.25 66.01
C ASP A 61 5.08 -11.37 65.10
N PRO A 62 4.20 -12.38 65.33
CA PRO A 62 2.92 -12.53 64.65
C PRO A 62 1.81 -11.67 65.29
N ALA A 63 1.26 -10.73 64.52
CA ALA A 63 -0.02 -10.07 64.82
C ALA A 63 -1.20 -10.87 64.22
N PRO A 64 -2.38 -10.92 64.86
CA PRO A 64 -3.47 -11.80 64.47
C PRO A 64 -4.15 -11.38 63.15
N THR A 65 -4.32 -12.36 62.27
CA THR A 65 -4.92 -12.30 60.93
C THR A 65 -6.36 -11.77 60.95
N ARG A 66 -6.59 -10.60 60.36
CA ARG A 66 -7.94 -10.11 60.03
C ARG A 66 -8.31 -10.65 58.64
N VAL A 67 -9.18 -11.65 58.59
CA VAL A 67 -9.68 -12.24 57.33
C VAL A 67 -10.59 -11.24 56.63
N GLY A 68 -10.14 -10.68 55.51
CA GLY A 68 -10.98 -9.87 54.60
C GLY A 68 -11.92 -10.75 53.76
N PRO A 69 -12.98 -10.17 53.16
CA PRO A 69 -13.93 -10.92 52.33
C PRO A 69 -13.23 -11.52 51.09
N PRO A 70 -13.74 -12.64 50.52
CA PRO A 70 -13.11 -13.31 49.39
C PRO A 70 -13.06 -12.40 48.16
N VAL A 71 -11.89 -12.32 47.55
CA VAL A 71 -11.65 -11.60 46.29
C VAL A 71 -12.43 -12.30 45.17
N PRO A 72 -13.20 -11.58 44.32
CA PRO A 72 -13.83 -12.17 43.14
C PRO A 72 -12.77 -12.80 42.24
N GLY A 73 -12.97 -14.06 41.83
CA GLY A 73 -12.06 -14.75 40.93
C GLY A 73 -11.84 -14.00 39.62
N PRO A 74 -10.66 -14.12 38.98
CA PRO A 74 -10.36 -13.42 37.74
C PRO A 74 -11.38 -13.79 36.66
N ARG A 75 -11.95 -12.79 35.98
CA ARG A 75 -12.74 -13.03 34.77
C ARG A 75 -11.86 -13.75 33.74
N PRO A 76 -12.36 -14.78 33.04
CA PRO A 76 -11.62 -15.42 31.98
C PRO A 76 -11.18 -14.39 30.95
N ALA A 77 -9.91 -14.46 30.54
CA ALA A 77 -9.33 -13.56 29.55
C ALA A 77 -10.11 -13.67 28.23
N PRO A 78 -10.36 -12.56 27.51
CA PRO A 78 -10.98 -12.61 26.21
C PRO A 78 -10.18 -13.53 25.28
N SER A 79 -10.87 -14.44 24.58
CA SER A 79 -10.26 -15.42 23.71
C SER A 79 -9.43 -14.73 22.60
N PRO A 80 -8.17 -15.11 22.37
CA PRO A 80 -7.32 -14.50 21.35
C PRO A 80 -7.74 -14.83 19.90
N TYR A 81 -8.84 -15.56 19.70
CA TYR A 81 -9.31 -16.02 18.40
C TYR A 81 -10.41 -15.14 17.76
N GLU A 82 -10.87 -14.07 18.40
CA GLU A 82 -11.88 -13.16 17.81
C GLU A 82 -11.27 -12.06 16.92
N HIS A 83 -10.41 -12.45 15.99
CA HIS A 83 -10.04 -11.59 14.85
C HIS A 83 -10.56 -12.21 13.55
N ALA A 84 -11.84 -12.58 13.52
CA ALA A 84 -12.55 -12.59 12.26
C ALA A 84 -12.54 -11.14 11.76
N SER A 85 -11.66 -10.82 10.82
CA SER A 85 -11.63 -9.52 10.15
C SER A 85 -12.94 -9.35 9.41
N THR A 86 -13.96 -8.83 10.11
CA THR A 86 -15.26 -8.52 9.53
C THR A 86 -15.02 -7.46 8.46
N VAL A 87 -15.44 -7.78 7.23
CA VAL A 87 -15.38 -6.79 6.15
C VAL A 87 -16.29 -5.64 6.55
N THR A 88 -15.71 -4.44 6.65
CA THR A 88 -16.47 -3.25 7.02
C THR A 88 -17.12 -2.64 5.79
N ARG A 89 -18.27 -1.98 5.98
CA ARG A 89 -18.92 -1.23 4.90
C ARG A 89 -17.99 -0.19 4.27
N ALA A 90 -17.14 0.44 5.08
CA ALA A 90 -16.15 1.42 4.64
C ALA A 90 -15.13 0.82 3.66
N GLN A 91 -14.66 -0.40 3.90
CA GLN A 91 -13.72 -1.10 3.00
C GLN A 91 -14.36 -1.41 1.65
N TYR A 92 -15.62 -1.82 1.64
CA TYR A 92 -16.37 -2.03 0.39
C TYR A 92 -16.58 -0.73 -0.38
N ASP A 93 -17.02 0.34 0.28
CA ASP A 93 -17.23 1.63 -0.39
C ASP A 93 -15.91 2.18 -0.98
N GLU A 94 -14.77 1.94 -0.32
CA GLU A 94 -13.46 2.26 -0.87
C GLU A 94 -13.10 1.41 -2.10
N ALA A 95 -13.40 0.11 -2.09
CA ALA A 95 -13.19 -0.76 -3.24
C ALA A 95 -14.03 -0.31 -4.45
N VAL A 96 -15.31 0.03 -4.23
CA VAL A 96 -16.19 0.60 -5.27
C VAL A 96 -15.61 1.89 -5.85
N ARG A 97 -15.11 2.80 -5.00
CA ARG A 97 -14.47 4.05 -5.47
C ARG A 97 -13.26 3.76 -6.35
N ARG A 98 -12.40 2.83 -5.94
CA ARG A 98 -11.21 2.43 -6.71
C ARG A 98 -11.59 1.80 -8.05
N ARG A 99 -12.60 0.92 -8.07
CA ARG A 99 -13.11 0.31 -9.30
C ARG A 99 -13.65 1.36 -10.27
N ARG A 100 -14.46 2.30 -9.80
CA ARG A 100 -14.96 3.42 -10.63
C ARG A 100 -13.85 4.29 -11.20
N ALA A 101 -12.80 4.57 -10.42
CA ALA A 101 -11.65 5.32 -10.93
C ALA A 101 -10.90 4.54 -12.02
N ALA A 102 -10.77 3.21 -11.87
CA ALA A 102 -10.19 2.36 -12.90
C ALA A 102 -11.07 2.29 -14.16
N ASP A 103 -12.39 2.22 -14.02
CA ASP A 103 -13.34 2.28 -15.14
C ASP A 103 -13.17 3.57 -15.95
N GLN A 104 -13.05 4.71 -15.25
CA GLN A 104 -12.82 6.00 -15.89
C GLN A 104 -11.49 6.03 -16.64
N GLN A 105 -10.43 5.42 -16.07
CA GLN A 105 -9.12 5.35 -16.70
C GLN A 105 -9.15 4.49 -17.98
N VAL A 106 -9.82 3.35 -17.96
CA VAL A 106 -10.05 2.51 -19.14
C VAL A 106 -10.76 3.31 -20.22
N GLY A 107 -11.87 3.98 -19.89
CA GLY A 107 -12.62 4.78 -20.84
C GLY A 107 -11.83 5.97 -21.43
N VAL A 108 -10.85 6.53 -20.69
CA VAL A 108 -9.92 7.52 -21.25
C VAL A 108 -9.05 6.90 -22.33
N PHE A 109 -8.45 5.73 -22.07
CA PHE A 109 -7.59 5.06 -23.04
C PHE A 109 -8.34 4.60 -24.28
N GLU A 110 -9.57 4.09 -24.14
CA GLU A 110 -10.44 3.72 -25.27
C GLU A 110 -10.69 4.92 -26.19
N ARG A 111 -11.03 6.09 -25.62
CA ARG A 111 -11.21 7.33 -26.40
C ARG A 111 -9.93 7.78 -27.09
N PHE A 112 -8.77 7.60 -26.46
CA PHE A 112 -7.48 7.89 -27.09
C PHE A 112 -7.19 6.93 -28.24
N GLU A 113 -7.49 5.64 -28.10
CA GLU A 113 -7.30 4.66 -29.17
C GLU A 113 -8.20 4.97 -30.38
N ALA A 114 -9.46 5.33 -30.14
CA ALA A 114 -10.38 5.73 -31.21
C ALA A 114 -9.84 6.94 -31.99
N LYS A 115 -9.40 7.99 -31.29
CA LYS A 115 -8.79 9.17 -31.91
C LYS A 115 -7.53 8.85 -32.71
N LEU A 116 -6.66 7.98 -32.19
CA LEU A 116 -5.46 7.56 -32.93
C LEU A 116 -5.83 6.79 -34.19
N THR A 117 -6.87 5.97 -34.14
CA THR A 117 -7.37 5.23 -35.31
C THR A 117 -7.88 6.17 -36.39
N GLU A 118 -8.68 7.18 -36.02
CA GLU A 118 -9.12 8.24 -36.94
C GLU A 118 -7.94 9.03 -37.54
N GLN A 119 -6.97 9.42 -36.70
CA GLN A 119 -5.77 10.13 -37.16
C GLN A 119 -4.92 9.29 -38.12
N ILE A 120 -4.80 7.98 -37.87
CA ILE A 120 -4.09 7.06 -38.77
C ILE A 120 -4.81 6.99 -40.11
N HIS A 121 -6.14 6.87 -40.11
CA HIS A 121 -6.92 6.82 -41.33
C HIS A 121 -6.70 8.08 -42.18
N HIS A 122 -6.87 9.27 -41.59
CA HIS A 122 -6.64 10.53 -42.29
C HIS A 122 -5.19 10.73 -42.74
N ALA A 123 -4.21 10.35 -41.92
CA ALA A 123 -2.80 10.46 -42.31
C ALA A 123 -2.43 9.51 -43.44
N THR A 124 -3.10 8.35 -43.52
CA THR A 124 -2.95 7.39 -44.62
C THR A 124 -3.55 7.94 -45.91
N GLU A 125 -4.75 8.55 -45.85
CA GLU A 125 -5.37 9.23 -47.00
C GLU A 125 -4.51 10.38 -47.55
N GLN A 126 -3.75 11.03 -46.68
CA GLN A 126 -2.83 12.12 -47.04
C GLN A 126 -1.43 11.62 -47.46
N GLU A 127 -1.21 10.31 -47.55
CA GLU A 127 0.08 9.67 -47.88
C GLU A 127 1.24 10.08 -46.95
N ARG A 128 0.92 10.48 -45.71
CA ARG A 128 1.91 10.93 -44.72
C ARG A 128 2.53 9.75 -43.97
N HIS A 129 3.23 8.88 -44.68
CA HIS A 129 3.68 7.58 -44.17
C HIS A 129 4.55 7.63 -42.91
N ASP A 130 5.46 8.60 -42.79
CA ASP A 130 6.29 8.76 -41.57
C ASP A 130 5.44 9.11 -40.36
N TYR A 131 4.42 9.94 -40.55
CA TYR A 131 3.47 10.29 -39.50
C TYR A 131 2.56 9.11 -39.13
N VAL A 132 2.15 8.31 -40.12
CA VAL A 132 1.40 7.06 -39.88
C VAL A 132 2.22 6.08 -39.02
N ARG A 133 3.53 5.91 -39.30
CA ARG A 133 4.42 5.06 -38.49
C ARG A 133 4.49 5.54 -37.05
N GLU A 134 4.61 6.85 -36.83
CA GLU A 134 4.61 7.43 -35.49
C GLU A 134 3.28 7.18 -34.76
N LEU A 135 2.15 7.42 -35.43
CA LEU A 135 0.82 7.21 -34.85
C LEU A 135 0.58 5.74 -34.51
N LEU A 136 1.06 4.81 -35.33
CA LEU A 136 1.00 3.37 -35.04
C LEU A 136 1.80 3.00 -33.78
N SER A 137 3.02 3.54 -33.63
CA SER A 137 3.83 3.34 -32.42
C SER A 137 3.11 3.86 -31.17
N ARG A 138 2.53 5.07 -31.26
CA ARG A 138 1.72 5.65 -30.17
C ARG A 138 0.49 4.79 -29.86
N ARG A 139 -0.18 4.24 -30.89
CA ARG A 139 -1.34 3.35 -30.71
C ARG A 139 -0.96 2.07 -30.01
N ILE A 140 0.17 1.45 -30.33
CA ILE A 140 0.67 0.26 -29.62
C ILE A 140 0.86 0.58 -28.13
N ALA A 141 1.52 1.69 -27.80
CA ALA A 141 1.73 2.10 -26.41
C ALA A 141 0.41 2.37 -25.66
N VAL A 142 -0.59 2.98 -26.32
CA VAL A 142 -1.93 3.18 -25.74
C VAL A 142 -2.64 1.86 -25.52
N ARG A 143 -2.56 0.92 -26.46
CA ARG A 143 -3.15 -0.42 -26.32
C ARG A 143 -2.54 -1.20 -25.16
N SER A 144 -1.22 -1.20 -25.01
CA SER A 144 -0.56 -1.84 -23.85
C SER A 144 -1.06 -1.25 -22.52
N ARG A 145 -1.21 0.08 -22.44
CA ARG A 145 -1.75 0.73 -21.23
C ARG A 145 -3.23 0.43 -21.01
N LEU A 146 -4.01 0.31 -22.08
CA LEU A 146 -5.43 -0.07 -22.02
C LEU A 146 -5.57 -1.50 -21.47
N GLU A 147 -4.73 -2.43 -21.94
CA GLU A 147 -4.69 -3.81 -21.45
C GLU A 147 -4.34 -3.86 -19.96
N GLU A 148 -3.28 -3.16 -19.53
CA GLU A 148 -2.90 -3.05 -18.12
C GLU A 148 -4.02 -2.44 -17.25
N ALA A 149 -4.64 -1.35 -17.73
CA ALA A 149 -5.75 -0.70 -17.02
C ALA A 149 -6.97 -1.62 -16.91
N THR A 150 -7.26 -2.40 -17.95
CA THR A 150 -8.36 -3.37 -17.97
C THR A 150 -8.09 -4.51 -16.99
N LEU A 151 -6.88 -5.05 -16.95
CA LEU A 151 -6.48 -6.06 -15.96
C LEU A 151 -6.59 -5.51 -14.53
N ARG A 152 -6.14 -4.28 -14.30
CA ARG A 152 -6.25 -3.62 -13.00
C ARG A 152 -7.72 -3.44 -12.59
N ARG A 153 -8.57 -2.99 -13.51
CA ARG A 153 -10.02 -2.88 -13.30
C ARG A 153 -10.63 -4.22 -12.90
N ASN A 154 -10.29 -5.30 -13.61
CA ASN A 154 -10.82 -6.63 -13.33
C ASN A 154 -10.42 -7.13 -11.94
N ARG A 155 -9.15 -6.94 -11.53
CA ARG A 155 -8.70 -7.26 -10.17
C ARG A 155 -9.47 -6.47 -9.09
N LEU A 156 -9.79 -5.20 -9.37
CA LEU A 156 -10.58 -4.38 -8.45
C LEU A 156 -12.05 -4.81 -8.40
N LEU A 157 -12.60 -5.27 -9.53
CA LEU A 157 -13.94 -5.83 -9.60
C LEU A 157 -14.05 -7.12 -8.78
N GLU A 158 -13.08 -8.04 -8.92
CA GLU A 158 -12.99 -9.26 -8.11
C GLU A 158 -12.93 -8.91 -6.62
N ARG A 159 -12.07 -7.95 -6.25
CA ARG A 159 -11.95 -7.50 -4.86
C ARG A 159 -13.25 -6.88 -4.32
N GLU A 160 -13.95 -6.10 -5.13
CA GLU A 160 -15.26 -5.56 -4.76
C GLU A 160 -16.28 -6.68 -4.52
N GLN A 161 -16.30 -7.71 -5.37
CA GLN A 161 -17.19 -8.87 -5.23
C GLN A 161 -16.89 -9.67 -3.97
N GLU A 162 -15.61 -9.94 -3.67
CA GLU A 162 -15.18 -10.60 -2.43
C GLU A 162 -15.66 -9.85 -1.19
N LEU A 163 -15.45 -8.53 -1.16
CA LEU A 163 -15.87 -7.69 -0.04
C LEU A 163 -17.39 -7.59 0.06
N GLY A 164 -18.10 -7.56 -1.07
CA GLY A 164 -19.56 -7.59 -1.12
C GLY A 164 -20.13 -8.90 -0.60
N ALA A 165 -19.52 -10.04 -0.94
CA ALA A 165 -19.90 -11.35 -0.42
C ALA A 165 -19.63 -11.47 1.09
N GLY A 166 -18.55 -10.89 1.58
CA GLY A 166 -18.25 -10.83 3.03
C GLY A 166 -19.16 -9.90 3.83
N LEU A 167 -19.88 -8.98 3.16
CA LEU A 167 -20.89 -8.08 3.76
C LEU A 167 -22.31 -8.65 3.69
N ALA A 168 -22.58 -9.59 2.78
CA ALA A 168 -23.85 -10.27 2.77
C ALA A 168 -23.97 -11.07 4.09
N PRO A 169 -25.09 -10.96 4.83
CA PRO A 169 -25.30 -11.85 5.96
C PRO A 169 -25.21 -13.26 5.42
N SER A 170 -24.27 -14.06 5.93
CA SER A 170 -24.25 -15.48 5.67
C SER A 170 -25.66 -15.97 5.95
N ALA A 171 -26.36 -16.41 4.90
CA ALA A 171 -27.70 -16.97 5.01
C ALA A 171 -27.56 -18.30 5.77
N GLY A 172 -27.45 -18.17 7.09
CA GLY A 172 -27.43 -19.25 8.05
C GLY A 172 -28.85 -19.75 8.22
N TRP A 173 -29.13 -20.87 7.55
CA TRP A 173 -30.00 -21.95 7.99
C TRP A 173 -30.90 -21.64 9.20
N ARG A 174 -32.20 -21.57 8.95
CA ARG A 174 -33.26 -21.92 9.90
C ARG A 174 -34.27 -22.83 9.22
#